data_AF-A0A7K2KL10-F1
#
_entry.id   AF-A0A7K2KL10-F1
#
_cell.length_a   1.000
_cell.length_b   1.000
_cell.length_c   1.000
_cell.angle_alpha   90.00
_cell.angle_beta   90.00
_cell.angle_gamma   90.00
#
_symmetry.space_group_name_H-M   'P 1'
#
loop_
_entity.id
_entity.type
_entity.pdbx_description
1 polymer ?
#
loop_
_entity_poly.entity_id
_entity_poly.type
_entity_poly.pdbx_seq_one_letter_code
_entity_poly.pdbx_strand_id
1 'polypeptide(L)'
;MEVTLEDEDLITDASLISKLDALLDSISSVRVTGEVEVSKEGERTESSKSGFAAKLGFKAPEVDLSGEASDETRRLTTETRRGTEGISLNFSDIARALRQLFESLRERRVWLLLDEWSSVPGDIQPYLGEFLVRCLLPLRGLTVKVAAIEQQTNFRTTLPSGQLIGLELGADIAANVSLDEFMVFEENKERSRDFFKSLFFNHLTLGGAPNSPIVSVTTAQGIVRQGFTDTRAFDELVRAAEGVPRDALNIAAKAAVRAAMEKISVHDVRAAGRSWFQSDKEAALGSKEEASRLLNWIIDKVIRERRARGFLVNQRQASNALLLALFDARVLHVVRRGYSAQDEPGERYDVYVIDYGAYVDLMQTRYAPQGVLPIGPEDEEPEYVEVPTQDLRAIRRAVLDIDLFLSTLQSSRSTNP
;
A
#
# COMPACT_ATOMS: atom_id res chain seq x y z
N MET A 1 9.99 20.37 5.53
CA MET A 1 9.92 20.45 4.06
C MET A 1 10.42 21.79 3.54
N GLU A 2 10.34 22.89 4.30
CA GLU A 2 10.93 24.20 3.90
C GLU A 2 12.47 24.17 3.74
N VAL A 3 13.18 23.37 4.54
CA VAL A 3 14.66 23.33 4.53
C VAL A 3 15.28 22.84 3.20
N THR A 4 14.52 22.18 2.32
CA THR A 4 15.08 21.56 1.10
C THR A 4 15.12 22.50 -0.11
N LEU A 5 14.34 23.59 -0.11
CA LEU A 5 14.27 24.55 -1.22
C LEU A 5 15.04 25.86 -0.97
N GLU A 6 15.70 25.99 0.18
CA GLU A 6 16.42 27.21 0.58
C GLU A 6 17.93 27.01 0.73
N ASP A 7 18.46 25.87 0.29
CA ASP A 7 19.89 25.59 0.35
C ASP A 7 20.62 26.34 -0.78
N GLU A 8 21.04 27.58 -0.48
CA GLU A 8 21.73 28.46 -1.43
C GLU A 8 22.99 27.81 -2.05
N ASP A 9 23.66 26.91 -1.32
CA ASP A 9 24.84 26.20 -1.82
C ASP A 9 24.48 25.20 -2.93
N LEU A 10 23.32 24.53 -2.84
CA LEU A 10 22.84 23.62 -3.88
C LEU A 10 22.23 24.37 -5.06
N ILE A 11 21.49 25.44 -4.78
CA ILE A 11 20.79 26.24 -5.82
C ILE A 11 21.78 26.98 -6.71
N THR A 12 22.95 27.37 -6.18
CA THR A 12 23.99 28.05 -6.95
C THR A 12 25.02 27.10 -7.57
N ASP A 13 24.97 25.79 -7.28
CA ASP A 13 25.89 24.80 -7.84
C ASP A 13 25.53 24.47 -9.30
N ALA A 14 26.18 25.15 -10.24
CA ALA A 14 25.99 24.96 -11.67
C ALA A 14 26.26 23.52 -12.14
N SER A 15 27.13 22.78 -11.44
CA SER A 15 27.40 21.37 -11.74
C SER A 15 26.19 20.51 -11.41
N LEU A 16 25.58 20.73 -10.24
CA LEU A 16 24.37 20.03 -9.80
C LEU A 16 23.20 20.27 -10.77
N ILE A 17 22.97 21.53 -11.15
CA ILE A 17 21.92 21.91 -12.11
C ILE A 17 22.12 21.18 -13.44
N SER A 18 23.34 21.19 -13.98
CA SER A 18 23.64 20.48 -15.23
C SER A 18 23.39 18.96 -15.13
N LYS A 19 23.61 18.34 -13.96
CA LYS A 19 23.28 16.92 -13.74
C LYS A 19 21.78 16.67 -13.60
N LEU A 20 21.03 17.61 -13.04
CA LEU A 20 19.57 17.55 -13.01
C LEU A 20 18.98 17.67 -14.42
N ASP A 21 19.49 18.58 -15.25
CA ASP A 21 19.08 18.72 -16.65
C ASP A 21 19.37 17.44 -17.44
N ALA A 22 20.57 16.86 -17.28
CA ALA A 22 20.92 15.59 -17.92
C ALA A 22 20.01 14.43 -17.47
N LEU A 23 19.56 14.44 -16.21
CA LEU A 23 18.57 13.48 -15.74
C LEU A 23 17.21 13.72 -16.41
N LEU A 24 16.76 14.97 -16.49
CA LEU A 24 15.50 15.36 -17.13
C LEU A 24 15.46 14.93 -18.61
N ASP A 25 16.56 15.14 -19.34
CA ASP A 25 16.72 14.69 -20.72
C ASP A 25 16.62 13.16 -20.84
N SER A 26 17.21 12.44 -19.89
CA SER A 26 17.20 10.96 -19.91
C SER A 26 15.84 10.35 -19.60
N ILE A 27 15.01 11.01 -18.79
CA ILE A 27 13.66 10.53 -18.43
C ILE A 27 12.58 11.00 -19.42
N SER A 28 12.88 12.00 -20.26
CA SER A 28 11.97 12.55 -21.27
C SER A 28 12.19 11.97 -22.68
N SER A 29 13.12 11.02 -22.84
CA SER A 29 13.44 10.45 -24.15
C SER A 29 12.24 9.72 -24.78
N VAL A 30 11.73 10.26 -25.88
CA VAL A 30 10.66 9.67 -26.70
C VAL A 30 11.28 8.74 -27.74
N ARG A 31 10.74 7.53 -27.91
CA ARG A 31 11.13 6.60 -28.97
C ARG A 31 9.92 6.24 -29.83
N VAL A 32 10.04 6.42 -31.14
CA VAL A 32 8.99 6.00 -32.08
C VAL A 32 9.02 4.48 -32.21
N THR A 33 7.92 3.81 -31.84
CA THR A 33 7.71 2.39 -32.09
C THR A 33 6.82 2.24 -33.32
N GLY A 34 7.39 1.70 -34.40
CA GLY A 34 6.69 1.43 -35.68
C GLY A 34 7.60 0.71 -36.68
N GLU A 35 7.00 0.11 -37.72
CA GLU A 35 7.75 -0.49 -38.83
C GLU A 35 8.60 0.56 -39.53
N VAL A 36 9.91 0.33 -39.56
CA VAL A 36 10.84 1.17 -40.31
C VAL A 36 10.86 0.67 -41.75
N GLU A 37 10.05 1.26 -42.63
CA GLU A 37 10.24 1.07 -44.07
C GLU A 37 11.48 1.86 -44.52
N VAL A 38 12.59 1.15 -44.71
CA VAL A 38 13.77 1.71 -45.37
C VAL A 38 13.58 1.56 -46.89
N SER A 39 13.01 2.57 -47.55
CA SER A 39 12.99 2.62 -49.02
C SER A 39 14.39 2.92 -49.54
N LYS A 40 15.07 1.93 -50.13
CA LYS A 40 16.26 2.14 -50.95
C LYS A 40 15.83 2.30 -52.41
N GLU A 41 15.67 3.53 -52.88
CA GLU A 41 15.77 3.79 -54.32
C GLU A 41 17.26 3.89 -54.68
N GLY A 42 17.76 2.85 -55.34
CA GLY A 42 19.12 2.79 -55.84
C GLY A 42 19.16 2.02 -57.14
N GLU A 43 19.35 2.75 -58.23
CA GLU A 43 19.62 2.20 -59.56
C GLU A 43 20.83 1.26 -59.50
N ARG A 44 20.65 0.10 -60.14
CA ARG A 44 21.54 -1.06 -60.04
C ARG A 44 22.77 -0.81 -60.91
N THR A 45 23.95 -0.77 -60.30
CA THR A 45 25.21 -0.97 -61.04
C THR A 45 26.10 -1.92 -60.24
N GLU A 46 26.31 -3.11 -60.81
CA GLU A 46 27.23 -4.11 -60.27
C GLU A 46 28.67 -3.61 -60.40
N SER A 47 29.40 -3.61 -59.31
CA SER A 47 30.83 -3.93 -59.35
C SER A 47 31.25 -4.61 -58.05
N SER A 48 31.87 -5.77 -58.22
CA SER A 48 32.39 -6.64 -57.18
C SER A 48 33.76 -6.16 -56.68
N LYS A 49 33.96 -6.05 -55.35
CA LYS A 49 35.08 -6.67 -54.63
C LYS A 49 35.07 -6.36 -53.11
N SER A 50 34.95 -7.46 -52.36
CA SER A 50 35.74 -7.86 -51.18
C SER A 50 36.09 -6.84 -50.08
N GLY A 51 35.58 -7.13 -48.88
CA GLY A 51 36.23 -6.82 -47.59
C GLY A 51 35.41 -5.87 -46.72
N PHE A 52 34.63 -6.41 -45.78
CA PHE A 52 33.96 -5.57 -44.78
C PHE A 52 34.00 -6.20 -43.39
N ALA A 53 34.96 -5.72 -42.59
CA ALA A 53 34.84 -5.67 -41.14
C ALA A 53 34.13 -4.34 -40.80
N ALA A 54 32.85 -4.41 -40.44
CA ALA A 54 32.05 -3.24 -40.09
C ALA A 54 32.11 -2.96 -38.58
N LYS A 55 33.00 -2.07 -38.15
CA LYS A 55 32.75 -1.28 -36.93
C LYS A 55 32.23 0.08 -37.38
N LEU A 56 30.91 0.28 -37.35
CA LEU A 56 30.30 1.60 -37.57
C LEU A 56 30.05 2.27 -36.22
N GLY A 57 31.04 3.08 -35.80
CA GLY A 57 30.84 4.09 -34.77
C GLY A 57 30.19 5.33 -35.39
N PHE A 58 29.14 5.84 -34.76
CA PHE A 58 28.44 7.06 -35.17
C PHE A 58 29.23 8.30 -34.73
N LYS A 59 29.61 9.16 -35.68
CA LYS A 59 29.89 10.58 -35.45
C LYS A 59 28.99 11.37 -36.41
N ALA A 60 28.22 12.31 -35.87
CA ALA A 60 27.52 13.32 -36.67
C ALA A 60 28.56 14.22 -37.37
N PRO A 61 28.33 14.66 -38.62
CA PRO A 61 29.27 15.54 -39.29
C PRO A 61 29.10 16.98 -38.80
N GLU A 62 30.19 17.56 -38.29
CA GLU A 62 30.39 19.01 -38.27
C GLU A 62 30.45 19.51 -39.71
N VAL A 63 29.60 20.48 -40.05
CA VAL A 63 29.61 21.15 -41.35
C VAL A 63 30.61 22.30 -41.24
N ASP A 64 31.79 22.12 -41.81
CA ASP A 64 32.77 23.19 -42.02
C ASP A 64 32.58 23.73 -43.45
N LEU A 65 32.19 25.00 -43.56
CA LEU A 65 31.80 25.62 -44.83
C LEU A 65 33.01 26.36 -45.43
N SER A 66 33.87 25.64 -46.16
CA SER A 66 34.86 26.25 -47.05
C SER A 66 34.55 25.86 -48.50
N GLY A 67 34.32 26.87 -49.33
CA GLY A 67 33.85 26.69 -50.69
C GLY A 67 34.99 26.38 -51.66
N GLU A 68 34.88 25.22 -52.32
CA GLU A 68 35.38 24.99 -53.68
C GLU A 68 34.38 24.07 -54.39
N ALA A 69 33.95 24.49 -55.58
CA ALA A 69 32.93 23.82 -56.36
C ALA A 69 33.47 22.49 -56.92
N SER A 70 32.99 21.38 -56.37
CA SER A 70 33.09 20.07 -56.99
C SER A 70 31.69 19.46 -57.09
N ASP A 71 31.38 18.96 -58.27
CA ASP A 71 30.10 18.39 -58.64
C ASP A 71 29.97 17.01 -57.97
N GLU A 72 29.55 16.97 -56.71
CA GLU A 72 29.37 15.74 -55.95
C GLU A 72 27.87 15.38 -55.92
N THR A 73 27.50 14.31 -56.62
CA THR A 73 26.13 13.80 -56.67
C THR A 73 25.68 13.35 -55.28
N ARG A 74 24.95 14.23 -54.60
CA ARG A 74 24.41 14.03 -53.25
C ARG A 74 23.37 12.91 -53.25
N ARG A 75 23.74 11.71 -52.76
CA ARG A 75 22.79 10.65 -52.42
C ARG A 75 21.93 11.10 -51.24
N LEU A 76 20.74 11.61 -51.53
CA LEU A 76 19.67 11.81 -50.56
C LEU A 76 19.13 10.43 -50.15
N THR A 77 19.52 9.96 -48.97
CA THR A 77 18.85 8.83 -48.33
C THR A 77 17.69 9.42 -47.52
N THR A 78 16.49 9.42 -48.10
CA THR A 78 15.28 9.87 -47.40
C THR A 78 14.77 8.72 -46.54
N GLU A 79 15.08 8.72 -45.25
CA GLU A 79 14.51 7.78 -44.28
C GLU A 79 13.17 8.35 -43.79
N THR A 80 12.05 7.79 -44.26
CA THR A 80 10.72 8.20 -43.79
C THR A 80 10.29 7.28 -42.66
N ARG A 81 10.28 7.78 -41.42
CA ARG A 81 9.81 7.01 -40.26
C ARG A 81 8.30 7.18 -40.09
N ARG A 82 7.56 6.07 -40.08
CA ARG A 82 6.14 6.01 -39.70
C ARG A 82 5.97 5.10 -38.50
N GLY A 83 5.41 5.62 -37.41
CA GLY A 83 5.14 4.84 -36.20
C GLY A 83 4.38 5.66 -35.16
N THR A 84 3.88 4.99 -34.13
CA THR A 84 3.31 5.62 -32.94
C THR A 84 4.46 6.05 -32.03
N GLU A 85 4.51 7.32 -31.65
CA GLU A 85 5.48 7.81 -30.69
C GLU A 85 5.15 7.27 -29.30
N GLY A 86 6.09 6.57 -28.67
CA GLY A 86 5.97 6.08 -27.31
C GLY A 86 7.10 6.62 -26.43
N ILE A 87 6.79 6.98 -25.19
CA ILE A 87 7.85 7.27 -24.22
C ILE A 87 8.51 5.93 -23.87
N SER A 88 9.81 5.81 -24.12
CA SER A 88 10.59 4.62 -23.81
C SER A 88 11.73 5.01 -22.89
N LEU A 89 11.70 4.52 -21.66
CA LEU A 89 12.74 4.81 -20.67
C LEU A 89 13.96 3.92 -20.90
N ASN A 90 15.13 4.53 -21.10
CA ASN A 90 16.40 3.80 -21.12
C ASN A 90 17.01 3.76 -19.71
N PHE A 91 16.83 2.65 -19.00
CA PHE A 91 17.33 2.50 -17.63
C PHE A 91 18.84 2.69 -17.51
N SER A 92 19.62 2.39 -18.56
CA SER A 92 21.08 2.58 -18.52
C SER A 92 21.48 4.05 -18.55
N ASP A 93 20.80 4.86 -19.37
CA ASP A 93 21.05 6.29 -19.45
C ASP A 93 20.57 6.98 -18.16
N ILE A 94 19.40 6.61 -17.66
CA ILE A 94 18.85 7.14 -16.41
C ILE A 94 19.73 6.77 -15.22
N ALA A 95 20.15 5.50 -15.10
CA ALA A 95 21.04 5.07 -14.01
C ALA A 95 22.42 5.74 -14.07
N ARG A 96 22.91 6.10 -15.27
CA ARG A 96 24.15 6.89 -15.41
C ARG A 96 23.93 8.33 -14.95
N ALA A 97 22.84 8.98 -15.39
CA ALA A 97 22.52 10.35 -14.99
C ALA A 97 22.33 10.45 -13.47
N LEU A 98 21.57 9.53 -12.87
CA LEU A 98 21.37 9.45 -11.42
C LEU A 98 22.68 9.25 -10.65
N ARG A 99 23.58 8.38 -11.12
CA ARG A 99 24.89 8.20 -10.46
C ARG A 99 25.71 9.48 -10.46
N GLN A 100 25.80 10.16 -11.60
CA GLN A 100 26.52 11.42 -11.70
C GLN A 100 25.90 12.52 -10.83
N LEU A 101 24.57 12.55 -10.72
CA LEU A 101 23.86 13.46 -9.85
C LEU A 101 24.21 13.19 -8.38
N PHE A 102 24.13 11.93 -7.93
CA PHE A 102 24.40 11.58 -6.53
C PHE A 102 25.87 11.73 -6.13
N GLU A 103 26.80 11.57 -7.07
CA GLU A 103 28.22 11.89 -6.86
C GLU A 103 28.43 13.39 -6.56
N SER A 104 27.58 14.27 -7.08
CA SER A 104 27.68 15.72 -6.85
C SER A 104 27.08 16.19 -5.50
N LEU A 105 26.35 15.34 -4.78
CA LEU A 105 25.64 15.71 -3.55
C LEU A 105 26.52 15.77 -2.28
N ARG A 106 27.85 15.75 -2.38
CA ARG A 106 28.82 16.02 -1.29
C ARG A 106 28.45 15.37 0.07
N GLU A 107 28.42 14.04 0.11
CA GLU A 107 28.09 13.22 1.29
C GLU A 107 26.67 13.40 1.89
N ARG A 108 25.81 14.22 1.29
CA ARG A 108 24.43 14.39 1.73
C ARG A 108 23.65 13.10 1.52
N ARG A 109 22.80 12.76 2.49
CA ARG A 109 21.90 11.61 2.42
C ARG A 109 20.53 12.03 1.90
N VAL A 110 20.08 11.43 0.82
CA VAL A 110 18.74 11.64 0.25
C VAL A 110 17.81 10.54 0.74
N TRP A 111 16.58 10.93 1.10
CA TRP A 111 15.52 10.01 1.52
C TRP A 111 14.39 10.10 0.51
N LEU A 112 14.19 9.04 -0.26
CA LEU A 112 13.06 8.88 -1.16
C LEU A 112 11.97 8.09 -0.44
N LEU A 113 10.90 8.77 -0.07
CA LEU A 113 9.74 8.17 0.58
C LEU A 113 8.64 8.05 -0.48
N LEU A 114 8.38 6.83 -0.93
CA LEU A 114 7.28 6.53 -1.84
C LEU A 114 6.07 6.15 -0.99
N ASP A 115 5.09 7.04 -0.95
CA ASP A 115 3.80 6.77 -0.32
C ASP A 115 2.79 6.27 -1.37
N GLU A 116 1.79 5.52 -0.93
CA GLU A 116 0.69 5.01 -1.77
C GLU A 116 1.16 4.20 -3.00
N TRP A 117 2.06 3.20 -2.80
CA TRP A 117 2.50 2.32 -3.89
C TRP A 117 1.35 1.65 -4.66
N SER A 118 0.27 1.30 -3.95
CA SER A 118 -0.96 0.72 -4.49
C SER A 118 -1.69 1.63 -5.49
N SER A 119 -1.38 2.92 -5.54
CA SER A 119 -1.92 3.83 -6.57
C SER A 119 -1.38 3.56 -7.97
N VAL A 120 -0.22 2.89 -8.06
CA VAL A 120 0.37 2.45 -9.32
C VAL A 120 -0.41 1.22 -9.83
N PRO A 121 -0.84 1.20 -11.11
CA PRO A 121 -1.51 0.03 -11.69
C PRO A 121 -0.71 -1.26 -11.46
N GLY A 122 -1.38 -2.34 -11.04
CA GLY A 122 -0.70 -3.56 -10.57
C GLY A 122 0.15 -4.28 -11.63
N ASP A 123 -0.13 -4.04 -12.91
CA ASP A 123 0.67 -4.50 -14.05
C ASP A 123 1.93 -3.65 -14.25
N ILE A 124 1.93 -2.39 -13.83
CA ILE A 124 3.06 -1.46 -13.89
C ILE A 124 3.97 -1.57 -12.66
N GLN A 125 3.43 -1.93 -11.50
CA GLN A 125 4.19 -2.02 -10.25
C GLN A 125 5.50 -2.83 -10.36
N PRO A 126 5.55 -4.02 -11.01
CA PRO A 126 6.81 -4.75 -11.19
C PRO A 126 7.84 -3.99 -12.04
N TYR A 127 7.42 -3.21 -13.03
CA TYR A 127 8.34 -2.41 -13.85
C TYR A 127 8.91 -1.23 -13.07
N LEU A 128 8.10 -0.60 -12.22
CA LEU A 128 8.58 0.40 -11.28
C LEU A 128 9.56 -0.22 -10.27
N GLY A 129 9.24 -1.41 -9.75
CA GLY A 129 10.15 -2.18 -8.89
C GLY A 129 11.51 -2.44 -9.55
N GLU A 130 11.49 -2.91 -10.80
CA GLU A 130 12.71 -3.15 -11.60
C GLU A 130 13.52 -1.86 -11.78
N PHE A 131 12.84 -0.74 -12.03
CA PHE A 131 13.48 0.57 -12.13
C PHE A 131 14.15 0.97 -10.80
N LEU A 132 13.48 0.78 -9.65
CA LEU A 132 14.08 1.07 -8.35
C LEU A 132 15.36 0.24 -8.15
N VAL A 133 15.30 -1.06 -8.40
CA VAL A 133 16.43 -1.99 -8.23
C VAL A 133 17.60 -1.62 -9.13
N ARG A 134 17.37 -1.26 -10.39
CA ARG A 134 18.45 -0.98 -11.35
C ARG A 134 19.01 0.43 -11.28
N CYS A 135 18.17 1.41 -10.96
CA CYS A 135 18.52 2.82 -11.11
C CYS A 135 18.75 3.53 -9.77
N LEU A 136 18.00 3.17 -8.72
CA LEU A 136 17.98 3.92 -7.46
C LEU A 136 18.68 3.20 -6.32
N LEU A 137 18.36 1.94 -6.03
CA LEU A 137 18.97 1.18 -4.92
C LEU A 137 20.51 1.08 -5.00
N PRO A 138 21.16 1.08 -6.19
CA PRO A 138 22.62 1.08 -6.27
C PRO A 138 23.28 2.43 -5.91
N LEU A 139 22.50 3.52 -5.74
CA LEU A 139 23.03 4.85 -5.48
C LEU A 139 23.52 4.98 -4.03
N ARG A 140 24.76 5.43 -3.87
CA ARG A 140 25.31 5.74 -2.55
C ARG A 140 24.66 7.00 -1.99
N GLY A 141 24.34 6.99 -0.70
CA GLY A 141 23.69 8.12 -0.04
C GLY A 141 22.17 8.19 -0.23
N LEU A 142 21.55 7.26 -0.97
CA LEU A 142 20.09 7.17 -1.07
C LEU A 142 19.51 6.20 -0.03
N THR A 143 18.40 6.57 0.59
CA THR A 143 17.50 5.65 1.31
C THR A 143 16.16 5.65 0.60
N VAL A 144 15.67 4.48 0.21
CA VAL A 144 14.32 4.33 -0.31
C VAL A 144 13.44 3.69 0.76
N LYS A 145 12.28 4.28 1.04
CA LYS A 145 11.22 3.65 1.81
C LYS A 145 9.96 3.63 0.97
N VAL A 146 9.30 2.49 0.91
CA VAL A 146 8.05 2.29 0.18
C VAL A 146 6.97 1.95 1.18
N ALA A 147 5.93 2.78 1.25
CA ALA A 147 4.69 2.45 1.94
C ALA A 147 3.73 1.82 0.93
N ALA A 148 3.23 0.64 1.27
CA ALA A 148 2.45 -0.19 0.35
C ALA A 148 1.39 -0.98 1.12
N ILE A 149 0.21 -1.13 0.52
CA ILE A 149 -0.84 -2.02 1.02
C ILE A 149 -0.55 -3.41 0.46
N GLU A 150 -0.21 -4.36 1.32
CA GLU A 150 0.33 -5.66 0.91
C GLU A 150 -0.52 -6.40 -0.13
N GLN A 151 -1.84 -6.43 0.06
CA GLN A 151 -2.77 -7.12 -0.85
C GLN A 151 -2.96 -6.43 -2.20
N GLN A 152 -2.61 -5.14 -2.28
CA GLN A 152 -2.71 -4.33 -3.51
C GLN A 152 -1.32 -4.14 -4.15
N THR A 153 -0.34 -4.90 -3.70
CA THR A 153 1.04 -4.76 -4.10
C THR A 153 1.54 -5.97 -4.86
N ASN A 154 2.07 -5.72 -6.04
CA ASN A 154 2.73 -6.69 -6.90
C ASN A 154 4.16 -6.22 -7.18
N PHE A 155 5.11 -6.67 -6.35
CA PHE A 155 6.49 -6.24 -6.48
C PHE A 155 7.24 -6.91 -7.64
N ARG A 156 6.81 -8.09 -8.12
CA ARG A 156 7.53 -8.87 -9.12
C ARG A 156 6.60 -9.53 -10.13
N THR A 157 7.09 -9.72 -11.34
CA THR A 157 6.38 -10.52 -12.34
C THR A 157 7.36 -11.26 -13.24
N THR A 158 6.87 -12.28 -13.94
CA THR A 158 7.61 -12.98 -14.97
C THR A 158 7.14 -12.51 -16.34
N LEU A 159 8.07 -11.99 -17.14
CA LEU A 159 7.81 -11.59 -18.51
C LEU A 159 7.51 -12.81 -19.40
N PRO A 160 6.86 -12.63 -20.57
CA PRO A 160 6.64 -13.72 -21.53
C PRO A 160 7.93 -14.45 -21.96
N SER A 161 9.08 -13.79 -21.86
CA SER A 161 10.40 -14.38 -22.12
C SER A 161 10.90 -15.34 -21.03
N GLY A 162 10.17 -15.47 -19.92
CA GLY A 162 10.61 -16.20 -18.71
C GLY A 162 11.55 -15.39 -17.81
N GLN A 163 11.92 -14.18 -18.20
CA GLN A 163 12.72 -13.29 -17.36
C GLN A 163 11.88 -12.76 -16.21
N LEU A 164 12.41 -12.85 -14.99
CA LEU A 164 11.79 -12.30 -13.81
C LEU A 164 12.25 -10.85 -13.60
N ILE A 165 11.30 -9.96 -13.33
CA ILE A 165 11.54 -8.53 -13.08
C ILE A 165 10.84 -8.09 -11.78
N GLY A 166 11.30 -6.99 -11.23
CA GLY A 166 10.71 -6.32 -10.09
C GLY A 166 11.61 -6.25 -8.88
N LEU A 167 11.00 -6.03 -7.72
CA LEU A 167 11.65 -5.83 -6.43
C LEU A 167 11.49 -7.09 -5.57
N GLU A 168 12.59 -7.71 -5.15
CA GLU A 168 12.55 -8.88 -4.28
C GLU A 168 12.55 -8.50 -2.79
N LEU A 169 11.44 -8.79 -2.12
CA LEU A 169 11.37 -8.68 -0.66
C LEU A 169 12.35 -9.66 0.00
N GLY A 170 13.13 -9.16 0.96
CA GLY A 170 14.15 -9.90 1.69
C GLY A 170 15.52 -9.93 1.03
N ALA A 171 15.60 -9.77 -0.30
CA ALA A 171 16.87 -9.70 -1.02
C ALA A 171 17.25 -8.26 -1.40
N ASP A 172 16.34 -7.54 -2.08
CA ASP A 172 16.57 -6.15 -2.52
C ASP A 172 16.13 -5.14 -1.46
N ILE A 173 15.03 -5.43 -0.76
CA ILE A 173 14.45 -4.55 0.27
C ILE A 173 13.97 -5.36 1.48
N ALA A 174 14.17 -4.83 2.69
CA ALA A 174 13.64 -5.43 3.90
C ALA A 174 12.19 -5.00 4.16
N ALA A 175 11.31 -5.95 4.46
CA ALA A 175 9.96 -5.70 4.96
C ALA A 175 10.05 -5.29 6.44
N ASN A 176 10.36 -4.02 6.70
CA ASN A 176 10.83 -3.58 8.02
C ASN A 176 9.74 -3.41 9.08
N VAL A 177 8.51 -3.00 8.73
CA VAL A 177 7.45 -2.69 9.72
C VAL A 177 6.07 -2.90 9.11
N SER A 178 5.27 -3.79 9.69
CA SER A 178 3.82 -3.83 9.48
C SER A 178 3.15 -2.88 10.46
N LEU A 179 2.46 -1.84 9.97
CA LEU A 179 1.71 -0.91 10.82
C LEU A 179 0.49 -1.59 11.44
N ASP A 180 -0.11 -2.54 10.73
CA ASP A 180 -1.27 -3.29 11.17
C ASP A 180 -0.92 -4.12 12.41
N GLU A 181 0.21 -4.84 12.40
CA GLU A 181 0.71 -5.60 13.56
C GLU A 181 1.14 -4.67 14.71
N PHE A 182 1.75 -3.52 14.40
CA PHE A 182 2.32 -2.63 15.42
C PHE A 182 1.27 -1.89 16.26
N MET A 183 0.05 -1.71 15.72
CA MET A 183 -0.98 -0.84 16.30
C MET A 183 -2.20 -1.56 16.89
N VAL A 184 -2.25 -2.89 16.85
CA VAL A 184 -3.39 -3.68 17.37
C VAL A 184 -3.57 -3.46 18.88
N PHE A 185 -4.70 -2.84 19.26
CA PHE A 185 -5.04 -2.58 20.67
C PHE A 185 -5.03 -3.85 21.54
N GLU A 186 -5.42 -4.98 20.98
CA GLU A 186 -5.52 -6.24 21.71
C GLU A 186 -4.16 -6.87 22.02
N GLU A 187 -3.10 -6.54 21.28
CA GLU A 187 -1.75 -7.01 21.59
C GLU A 187 -1.11 -6.20 22.72
N ASN A 188 -1.26 -4.87 22.71
CA ASN A 188 -0.68 -4.00 23.73
C ASN A 188 -1.56 -2.76 24.00
N LYS A 189 -2.54 -2.95 24.89
CA LYS A 189 -3.51 -1.91 25.29
C LYS A 189 -2.83 -0.62 25.75
N GLU A 190 -1.77 -0.72 26.55
CA GLU A 190 -1.06 0.46 27.07
C GLU A 190 -0.37 1.23 25.95
N ARG A 191 0.35 0.53 25.07
CA ARG A 191 1.07 1.15 23.95
C ARG A 191 0.11 1.82 22.97
N SER A 192 -0.97 1.14 22.58
CA SER A 192 -1.98 1.72 21.69
C SER A 192 -2.63 2.93 22.33
N ARG A 193 -2.99 2.85 23.63
CA ARG A 193 -3.56 3.98 24.35
C ARG A 193 -2.61 5.19 24.34
N ASP A 194 -1.34 4.99 24.63
CA ASP A 194 -0.36 6.08 24.70
C ASP A 194 -0.02 6.64 23.31
N PHE A 195 -0.01 5.80 22.27
CA PHE A 195 0.06 6.26 20.89
C PHE A 195 -1.11 7.18 20.55
N PHE A 196 -2.36 6.75 20.77
CA PHE A 196 -3.53 7.55 20.38
C PHE A 196 -3.64 8.83 21.20
N LYS A 197 -3.28 8.80 22.49
CA LYS A 197 -3.17 10.05 23.28
C LYS A 197 -2.19 11.03 22.64
N SER A 198 -1.03 10.54 22.23
CA SER A 198 0.01 11.36 21.59
C SER A 198 -0.44 11.86 20.22
N LEU A 199 -1.14 11.02 19.44
CA LEU A 199 -1.75 11.39 18.16
C LEU A 199 -2.71 12.57 18.34
N PHE A 200 -3.68 12.46 19.24
CA PHE A 200 -4.65 13.53 19.48
C PHE A 200 -3.99 14.79 20.02
N PHE A 201 -3.04 14.65 20.96
CA PHE A 201 -2.28 15.78 21.47
C PHE A 201 -1.56 16.53 20.36
N ASN A 202 -0.78 15.84 19.54
CA ASN A 202 -0.05 16.45 18.43
C ASN A 202 -1.00 17.06 17.40
N HIS A 203 -2.07 16.34 17.02
CA HIS A 203 -3.05 16.81 16.04
C HIS A 203 -3.73 18.11 16.49
N LEU A 204 -4.13 18.19 17.77
CA LEU A 204 -4.86 19.32 18.31
C LEU A 204 -3.96 20.51 18.68
N THR A 205 -2.71 20.27 19.07
CA THR A 205 -1.78 21.34 19.50
C THR A 205 -0.90 21.87 18.39
N LEU A 206 -0.44 21.03 17.46
CA LEU A 206 0.40 21.45 16.32
C LEU A 206 -0.43 21.85 15.10
N GLY A 207 -1.59 21.21 14.89
CA GLY A 207 -2.50 21.50 13.79
C GLY A 207 -3.65 22.45 14.16
N GLY A 208 -3.76 22.86 15.43
CA GLY A 208 -4.86 23.67 15.93
C GLY A 208 -4.75 25.16 15.59
N ALA A 209 -5.90 25.84 15.56
CA ALA A 209 -5.92 27.30 15.43
C ALA A 209 -5.20 27.96 16.62
N PRO A 210 -4.43 29.05 16.42
CA PRO A 210 -3.64 29.71 17.46
C PRO A 210 -4.44 30.13 18.71
N ASN A 211 -5.75 30.32 18.56
CA ASN A 211 -6.67 30.78 19.61
C ASN A 211 -7.57 29.65 20.15
N SER A 212 -7.27 28.39 19.87
CA SER A 212 -8.06 27.27 20.40
C SER A 212 -7.87 27.13 21.92
N PRO A 213 -8.93 26.87 22.71
CA PRO A 213 -8.81 26.57 24.15
C PRO A 213 -7.83 25.42 24.45
N ILE A 214 -7.62 24.55 23.46
CA ILE A 214 -6.76 23.38 23.51
C ILE A 214 -5.26 23.72 23.52
N VAL A 215 -4.87 24.94 23.14
CA VAL A 215 -3.49 25.43 23.21
C VAL A 215 -2.97 25.44 24.65
N SER A 216 -3.87 25.52 25.64
CA SER A 216 -3.52 25.44 27.06
C SER A 216 -3.21 24.02 27.56
N VAL A 217 -3.46 22.99 26.75
CA VAL A 217 -3.14 21.61 27.09
C VAL A 217 -1.68 21.33 26.78
N THR A 218 -0.91 20.99 27.81
CA THR A 218 0.54 20.75 27.70
C THR A 218 0.93 19.27 27.72
N THR A 219 -0.03 18.37 27.96
CA THR A 219 0.22 16.92 28.06
C THR A 219 -0.84 16.12 27.34
N ALA A 220 -0.44 14.95 26.81
CA ALA A 220 -1.34 14.03 26.12
C ALA A 220 -2.48 13.50 27.03
N GLN A 221 -2.20 13.30 28.33
CA GLN A 221 -3.23 12.94 29.31
C GLN A 221 -4.25 14.08 29.55
N GLY A 222 -3.84 15.34 29.36
CA GLY A 222 -4.72 16.49 29.47
C GLY A 222 -5.86 16.48 28.46
N ILE A 223 -5.60 15.98 27.24
CA ILE A 223 -6.61 15.82 26.19
C ILE A 223 -7.71 14.85 26.65
N VAL A 224 -7.33 13.70 27.22
CA VAL A 224 -8.30 12.71 27.72
C VAL A 224 -9.15 13.32 28.84
N ARG A 225 -8.52 14.00 29.80
CA ARG A 225 -9.23 14.61 30.94
C ARG A 225 -10.23 15.68 30.53
N GLN A 226 -9.90 16.47 29.51
CA GLN A 226 -10.75 17.56 29.04
C GLN A 226 -11.83 17.08 28.06
N GLY A 227 -11.49 16.19 27.13
CA GLY A 227 -12.38 15.76 26.06
C GLY A 227 -13.30 14.59 26.40
N PHE A 228 -12.97 13.76 27.40
CA PHE A 228 -13.70 12.52 27.69
C PHE A 228 -14.22 12.49 29.13
N THR A 229 -15.38 11.87 29.31
CA THR A 229 -16.03 11.69 30.61
C THR A 229 -15.14 10.91 31.59
N ASP A 230 -14.51 9.84 31.12
CA ASP A 230 -13.55 9.03 31.85
C ASP A 230 -12.59 8.30 30.90
N THR A 231 -11.65 7.53 31.46
CA THR A 231 -10.68 6.74 30.67
C THR A 231 -11.34 5.64 29.85
N ARG A 232 -12.49 5.10 30.28
CA ARG A 232 -13.20 4.04 29.54
C ARG A 232 -13.76 4.57 28.23
N ALA A 233 -14.25 5.81 28.20
CA ALA A 233 -14.68 6.45 26.96
C ALA A 233 -13.54 6.60 25.96
N PHE A 234 -12.32 6.92 26.43
CA PHE A 234 -11.15 6.97 25.57
C PHE A 234 -10.68 5.58 25.13
N ASP A 235 -10.66 4.60 26.04
CA ASP A 235 -10.30 3.22 25.70
C ASP A 235 -11.29 2.62 24.68
N GLU A 236 -12.58 2.97 24.77
CA GLU A 236 -13.59 2.58 23.78
C GLU A 236 -13.29 3.19 22.40
N LEU A 237 -12.80 4.44 22.36
CA LEU A 237 -12.40 5.09 21.10
C LEU A 237 -11.17 4.41 20.50
N VAL A 238 -10.18 4.07 21.32
CA VAL A 238 -8.99 3.34 20.88
C VAL A 238 -9.37 1.96 20.35
N ARG A 239 -10.31 1.27 21.02
CA ARG A 239 -10.86 -0.01 20.56
C ARG A 239 -11.61 0.14 19.23
N ALA A 240 -12.45 1.16 19.10
CA ALA A 240 -13.22 1.43 17.88
C ALA A 240 -12.34 1.86 16.69
N ALA A 241 -11.14 2.36 16.95
CA ALA A 241 -10.18 2.73 15.92
C ALA A 241 -9.39 1.53 15.37
N GLU A 242 -9.33 0.42 16.09
CA GLU A 242 -8.67 -0.84 15.65
C GLU A 242 -7.23 -0.65 15.17
N GLY A 243 -6.51 0.29 15.78
CA GLY A 243 -5.13 0.61 15.40
C GLY A 243 -4.99 1.55 14.21
N VAL A 244 -6.08 1.98 13.58
CA VAL A 244 -6.08 2.90 12.42
C VAL A 244 -6.18 4.37 12.87
N PRO A 245 -5.10 5.18 12.72
CA PRO A 245 -5.10 6.59 13.16
C PRO A 245 -6.20 7.44 12.53
N ARG A 246 -6.48 7.22 11.24
CA ARG A 246 -7.50 7.95 10.49
C ARG A 246 -8.91 7.66 11.01
N ASP A 247 -9.20 6.41 11.35
CA ASP A 247 -10.50 6.03 11.91
C ASP A 247 -10.68 6.64 13.31
N ALA A 248 -9.63 6.64 14.15
CA ALA A 248 -9.68 7.30 15.45
C ALA A 248 -10.05 8.79 15.33
N LEU A 249 -9.42 9.53 14.41
CA LEU A 249 -9.71 10.96 14.20
C LEU A 249 -11.16 11.18 13.75
N ASN A 250 -11.65 10.37 12.81
CA ASN A 250 -13.01 10.49 12.29
C ASN A 250 -14.08 10.09 13.32
N ILE A 251 -13.86 8.99 14.06
CA ILE A 251 -14.75 8.55 15.12
C ILE A 251 -14.76 9.58 16.26
N ALA A 252 -13.60 10.11 16.66
CA ALA A 252 -13.52 11.16 17.68
C ALA A 252 -14.24 12.44 17.25
N ALA A 253 -14.08 12.88 16.00
CA ALA A 253 -14.79 14.05 15.46
C ALA A 253 -16.31 13.83 15.49
N LYS A 254 -16.80 12.66 15.03
CA LYS A 254 -18.21 12.31 15.10
C LYS A 254 -18.73 12.23 16.54
N ALA A 255 -17.93 11.69 17.46
CA ALA A 255 -18.28 11.59 18.88
C ALA A 255 -18.34 12.98 19.55
N ALA A 256 -17.40 13.88 19.22
CA ALA A 256 -17.40 15.26 19.69
C ALA A 256 -18.63 16.04 19.22
N VAL A 257 -19.02 15.89 17.94
CA VAL A 257 -20.25 16.50 17.41
C VAL A 257 -21.49 16.01 18.17
N ARG A 258 -21.53 14.72 18.54
CA ARG A 258 -22.63 14.14 19.34
C ARG A 258 -22.67 14.65 20.77
N ALA A 259 -21.50 14.75 21.41
CA ALA A 259 -21.36 15.28 22.77
C ALA A 259 -21.63 16.80 22.85
N ALA A 260 -21.48 17.51 21.73
CA ALA A 260 -21.65 18.96 21.62
C ALA A 260 -20.76 19.74 22.59
N MET A 261 -21.33 20.31 23.65
CA MET A 261 -20.60 21.07 24.67
C MET A 261 -20.18 20.21 25.87
N GLU A 262 -20.65 18.96 25.94
CA GLU A 262 -20.31 18.01 27.00
C GLU A 262 -19.06 17.20 26.64
N LYS A 263 -18.52 16.50 27.63
CA LYS A 263 -17.43 15.55 27.40
C LYS A 263 -17.92 14.30 26.68
N ILE A 264 -17.08 13.73 25.83
CA ILE A 264 -17.35 12.51 25.08
C ILE A 264 -17.54 11.32 26.04
N SER A 265 -18.69 10.66 25.93
CA SER A 265 -19.01 9.43 26.67
C SER A 265 -18.77 8.17 25.86
N VAL A 266 -18.78 7.01 26.52
CA VAL A 266 -18.76 5.69 25.86
C VAL A 266 -19.92 5.56 24.85
N HIS A 267 -21.09 6.10 25.19
CA HIS A 267 -22.25 6.08 24.30
C HIS A 267 -22.00 6.87 23.01
N ASP A 268 -21.38 8.04 23.11
CA ASP A 268 -21.07 8.88 21.95
C ASP A 268 -20.07 8.21 21.02
N VAL A 269 -19.04 7.56 21.59
CA VAL A 269 -18.05 6.79 20.84
C VAL A 269 -18.70 5.61 20.12
N ARG A 270 -19.56 4.85 20.79
CA ARG A 270 -20.29 3.72 20.18
C ARG A 270 -21.15 4.15 19.00
N ALA A 271 -21.95 5.20 19.20
CA ALA A 271 -22.80 5.76 18.15
C ALA A 271 -21.98 6.36 17.00
N ALA A 272 -20.82 6.95 17.29
CA ALA A 272 -19.88 7.46 16.29
C ALA A 272 -19.20 6.32 15.50
N GLY A 273 -18.74 5.27 16.17
CA GLY A 273 -18.14 4.08 15.55
C GLY A 273 -19.12 3.38 14.61
N ARG A 274 -20.37 3.18 15.05
CA ARG A 274 -21.45 2.68 14.18
C ARG A 274 -21.65 3.56 12.96
N SER A 275 -21.79 4.87 13.18
CA SER A 275 -22.02 5.82 12.09
C SER A 275 -20.84 5.87 11.12
N TRP A 276 -19.60 5.73 11.61
CA TRP A 276 -18.40 5.65 10.79
C TRP A 276 -18.41 4.39 9.92
N PHE A 277 -18.68 3.24 10.53
CA PHE A 277 -18.83 1.98 9.80
C PHE A 277 -19.89 2.06 8.70
N GLN A 278 -21.11 2.50 9.01
CA GLN A 278 -22.21 2.56 8.05
C GLN A 278 -21.96 3.55 6.89
N SER A 279 -21.39 4.73 7.20
CA SER A 279 -21.23 5.79 6.17
C SER A 279 -19.98 5.64 5.31
N ASP A 280 -18.92 5.02 5.85
CA ASP A 280 -17.60 4.97 5.20
C ASP A 280 -17.25 3.52 4.81
N LYS A 281 -17.14 2.62 5.80
CA LYS A 281 -16.62 1.25 5.59
C LYS A 281 -17.61 0.33 4.87
N GLU A 282 -18.85 0.25 5.35
CA GLU A 282 -19.91 -0.56 4.73
C GLU A 282 -20.33 0.01 3.38
N ALA A 283 -20.37 1.35 3.25
CA ALA A 283 -20.66 2.02 1.99
C ALA A 283 -19.64 1.67 0.88
N ALA A 284 -18.37 1.42 1.23
CA ALA A 284 -17.34 0.96 0.31
C ALA A 284 -17.64 -0.43 -0.31
N LEU A 285 -18.50 -1.23 0.33
CA LEU A 285 -18.98 -2.51 -0.19
C LEU A 285 -20.26 -2.38 -1.05
N GLY A 286 -20.80 -1.17 -1.23
CA GLY A 286 -22.10 -0.95 -1.88
C GLY A 286 -22.21 -1.48 -3.31
N SER A 287 -21.09 -1.61 -4.04
CA SER A 287 -21.04 -2.20 -5.38
C SER A 287 -20.72 -3.71 -5.40
N LYS A 288 -20.49 -4.33 -4.24
CA LYS A 288 -20.05 -5.72 -4.08
C LYS A 288 -21.03 -6.50 -3.20
N GLU A 289 -22.23 -6.76 -3.71
CA GLU A 289 -23.32 -7.42 -2.96
C GLU A 289 -22.90 -8.74 -2.32
N GLU A 290 -22.11 -9.57 -3.02
CA GLU A 290 -21.62 -10.85 -2.50
C GLU A 290 -20.68 -10.69 -1.30
N ALA A 291 -19.87 -9.63 -1.29
CA ALA A 291 -19.02 -9.30 -0.15
C ALA A 291 -19.87 -8.86 1.05
N SER A 292 -20.88 -8.02 0.83
CA SER A 292 -21.83 -7.64 1.89
C SER A 292 -22.59 -8.85 2.46
N ARG A 293 -22.96 -9.81 1.61
CA ARG A 293 -23.57 -11.09 2.05
C ARG A 293 -22.59 -11.92 2.87
N LEU A 294 -21.32 -11.99 2.45
CA LEU A 294 -20.27 -12.68 3.22
C LEU A 294 -20.06 -12.03 4.59
N LEU A 295 -20.02 -10.70 4.67
CA LEU A 295 -19.88 -9.98 5.94
C LEU A 295 -21.00 -10.32 6.93
N ASN A 296 -22.25 -10.29 6.46
CA ASN A 296 -23.40 -10.65 7.31
C ASN A 296 -23.33 -12.10 7.77
N TRP A 297 -22.94 -13.02 6.89
CA TRP A 297 -22.75 -14.42 7.23
C TRP A 297 -21.63 -14.61 8.27
N ILE A 298 -20.50 -13.89 8.14
CA ILE A 298 -19.41 -13.87 9.12
C ILE A 298 -19.92 -13.37 10.47
N ILE A 299 -20.68 -12.26 10.51
CA ILE A 299 -21.25 -11.71 11.74
C ILE A 299 -22.15 -12.75 12.44
N ASP A 300 -23.00 -13.44 11.68
CA ASP A 300 -23.88 -14.47 12.25
C ASP A 300 -23.08 -15.65 12.80
N LYS A 301 -22.11 -16.18 12.04
CA LYS A 301 -21.30 -17.34 12.46
C LYS A 301 -20.34 -17.04 13.60
N VAL A 302 -19.70 -15.88 13.58
CA VAL A 302 -18.63 -15.56 14.52
C VAL A 302 -19.19 -14.87 15.76
N ILE A 303 -20.09 -13.89 15.57
CA ILE A 303 -20.60 -13.11 16.70
C ILE A 303 -21.83 -13.74 17.30
N ARG A 304 -22.87 -14.03 16.52
CA ARG A 304 -24.13 -14.52 17.09
C ARG A 304 -24.03 -15.95 17.60
N GLU A 305 -23.40 -16.84 16.83
CA GLU A 305 -23.27 -18.26 17.20
C GLU A 305 -22.12 -18.49 18.20
N ARG A 306 -20.94 -17.91 17.95
CA ARG A 306 -19.74 -18.19 18.75
C ARG A 306 -19.42 -17.14 19.81
N ARG A 307 -20.13 -16.01 19.87
CA ARG A 307 -19.87 -14.86 20.76
C ARG A 307 -18.40 -14.41 20.75
N ALA A 308 -17.79 -14.53 19.58
CA ALA A 308 -16.43 -14.11 19.31
C ALA A 308 -16.45 -12.91 18.38
N ARG A 309 -15.34 -12.20 18.26
CA ARG A 309 -15.16 -11.13 17.25
C ARG A 309 -14.09 -11.45 16.23
N GLY A 310 -13.38 -12.55 16.39
CA GLY A 310 -12.38 -13.04 15.46
C GLY A 310 -12.60 -14.51 15.08
N PHE A 311 -11.94 -14.90 14.00
CA PHE A 311 -12.02 -16.22 13.40
C PHE A 311 -10.75 -16.55 12.64
N LEU A 312 -10.53 -17.83 12.36
CA LEU A 312 -9.41 -18.30 11.56
C LEU A 312 -9.85 -18.63 10.14
N VAL A 313 -9.06 -18.22 9.16
CA VAL A 313 -9.21 -18.61 7.76
C VAL A 313 -7.95 -19.35 7.34
N ASN A 314 -8.10 -20.45 6.61
CA ASN A 314 -6.95 -21.16 6.06
C ASN A 314 -6.25 -20.27 5.01
N GLN A 315 -4.92 -20.19 5.03
CA GLN A 315 -4.15 -19.35 4.10
C GLN A 315 -4.41 -19.67 2.63
N ARG A 316 -4.83 -20.90 2.29
CA ARG A 316 -5.26 -21.27 0.94
C ARG A 316 -6.46 -20.46 0.45
N GLN A 317 -7.30 -20.00 1.37
CA GLN A 317 -8.48 -19.18 1.09
C GLN A 317 -8.20 -17.67 1.27
N ALA A 318 -7.02 -17.26 1.75
CA ALA A 318 -6.72 -15.86 2.04
C ALA A 318 -6.75 -14.96 0.78
N SER A 319 -6.44 -15.52 -0.40
CA SER A 319 -6.53 -14.82 -1.68
C SER A 319 -7.94 -14.78 -2.28
N ASN A 320 -8.97 -15.22 -1.53
CA ASN A 320 -10.35 -15.17 -2.00
C ASN A 320 -10.79 -13.70 -2.21
N ALA A 321 -11.32 -13.40 -3.41
CA ALA A 321 -11.68 -12.04 -3.79
C ALA A 321 -12.72 -11.36 -2.86
N LEU A 322 -13.62 -12.14 -2.24
CA LEU A 322 -14.59 -11.59 -1.29
C LEU A 322 -13.92 -11.24 0.04
N LEU A 323 -13.01 -12.07 0.55
CA LEU A 323 -12.25 -11.76 1.75
C LEU A 323 -11.34 -10.54 1.54
N LEU A 324 -10.66 -10.47 0.40
CA LEU A 324 -9.86 -9.30 0.03
C LEU A 324 -10.72 -8.04 -0.06
N ALA A 325 -11.92 -8.13 -0.64
CA ALA A 325 -12.85 -7.00 -0.69
C ALA A 325 -13.27 -6.51 0.71
N LEU A 326 -13.49 -7.41 1.66
CA LEU A 326 -13.81 -7.06 3.05
C LEU A 326 -12.62 -6.45 3.78
N PHE A 327 -11.41 -6.95 3.53
CA PHE A 327 -10.17 -6.39 4.07
C PHE A 327 -9.90 -4.98 3.50
N ASP A 328 -10.01 -4.81 2.18
CA ASP A 328 -9.84 -3.51 1.50
C ASP A 328 -10.84 -2.45 1.99
N ALA A 329 -12.09 -2.88 2.26
CA ALA A 329 -13.12 -2.02 2.84
C ALA A 329 -12.88 -1.72 4.34
N ARG A 330 -11.83 -2.30 4.94
CA ARG A 330 -11.44 -2.18 6.35
C ARG A 330 -12.55 -2.63 7.31
N VAL A 331 -13.39 -3.58 6.87
CA VAL A 331 -14.43 -4.20 7.72
C VAL A 331 -13.97 -5.51 8.36
N LEU A 332 -12.84 -6.05 7.89
CA LEU A 332 -12.08 -7.14 8.50
C LEU A 332 -10.62 -6.72 8.63
N HIS A 333 -9.98 -7.15 9.70
CA HIS A 333 -8.57 -6.87 9.99
C HIS A 333 -7.82 -8.16 10.24
N VAL A 334 -6.60 -8.29 9.72
CA VAL A 334 -5.71 -9.42 10.02
C VAL A 334 -4.85 -9.04 11.21
N VAL A 335 -5.02 -9.74 12.33
CA VAL A 335 -4.26 -9.47 13.56
C VAL A 335 -3.07 -10.41 13.74
N ARG A 336 -3.07 -11.56 13.05
CA ARG A 336 -1.95 -12.50 13.09
C ARG A 336 -1.95 -13.43 11.89
N ARG A 337 -0.76 -13.77 11.41
CA ARG A 337 -0.59 -14.72 10.29
C ARG A 337 0.13 -16.00 10.66
N GLY A 338 -0.06 -17.02 9.82
CA GLY A 338 0.78 -18.21 9.80
C GLY A 338 0.61 -19.11 11.02
N TYR A 339 -0.57 -19.10 11.62
CA TYR A 339 -0.90 -19.95 12.76
C TYR A 339 -0.95 -21.42 12.35
N SER A 340 -0.22 -22.30 13.04
CA SER A 340 -0.26 -23.75 12.78
C SER A 340 -1.37 -24.38 13.59
N ALA A 341 -2.26 -25.13 12.95
CA ALA A 341 -3.09 -26.10 13.65
C ALA A 341 -2.19 -27.25 14.12
N GLN A 342 -2.34 -27.71 15.36
CA GLN A 342 -1.69 -28.95 15.80
C GLN A 342 -2.37 -30.19 15.20
N ASP A 343 -3.67 -30.08 14.93
CA ASP A 343 -4.52 -31.15 14.42
C ASP A 343 -4.41 -31.37 12.90
N GLU A 344 -3.98 -30.35 12.15
CA GLU A 344 -3.80 -30.40 10.70
C GLU A 344 -2.35 -29.99 10.33
N PRO A 345 -1.39 -30.93 10.43
CA PRO A 345 0.01 -30.65 10.13
C PRO A 345 0.19 -30.14 8.71
N GLY A 346 0.88 -29.00 8.58
CA GLY A 346 1.14 -28.35 7.29
C GLY A 346 0.12 -27.30 6.88
N GLU A 347 -1.04 -27.24 7.54
CA GLU A 347 -1.99 -26.15 7.35
C GLU A 347 -1.56 -24.91 8.14
N ARG A 348 -1.89 -23.76 7.57
CA ARG A 348 -1.61 -22.44 8.15
C ARG A 348 -2.88 -21.61 8.09
N TYR A 349 -3.13 -20.88 9.17
CA TYR A 349 -4.30 -20.05 9.32
C TYR A 349 -3.92 -18.62 9.66
N ASP A 350 -4.69 -17.70 9.14
CA ASP A 350 -4.63 -16.28 9.49
C ASP A 350 -5.81 -15.94 10.40
N VAL A 351 -5.55 -15.09 11.39
CA VAL A 351 -6.54 -14.64 12.37
C VAL A 351 -7.12 -13.32 11.89
N TYR A 352 -8.42 -13.34 11.59
CA TYR A 352 -9.19 -12.18 11.21
C TYR A 352 -10.02 -11.70 12.40
N VAL A 353 -10.22 -10.38 12.51
CA VAL A 353 -11.12 -9.73 13.46
C VAL A 353 -12.11 -8.87 12.68
N ILE A 354 -13.37 -8.93 13.09
CA ILE A 354 -14.46 -8.13 12.52
C ILE A 354 -14.34 -6.71 13.07
N ASP A 355 -14.55 -5.73 12.20
CA ASP A 355 -14.53 -4.31 12.57
C ASP A 355 -15.51 -4.00 13.71
N TYR A 356 -15.04 -3.24 14.69
CA TYR A 356 -15.81 -2.84 15.87
C TYR A 356 -17.17 -2.23 15.54
N GLY A 357 -17.22 -1.35 14.53
CA GLY A 357 -18.45 -0.68 14.12
C GLY A 357 -19.50 -1.63 13.53
N ALA A 358 -19.10 -2.80 13.03
CA ALA A 358 -20.01 -3.82 12.50
C ALA A 358 -20.84 -4.51 13.60
N TYR A 359 -20.33 -4.54 14.84
CA TYR A 359 -20.96 -5.27 15.95
C TYR A 359 -21.22 -4.43 17.20
N VAL A 360 -20.91 -3.13 17.18
CA VAL A 360 -21.09 -2.26 18.34
C VAL A 360 -22.49 -2.29 18.94
N ASP A 361 -23.53 -2.46 18.12
CA ASP A 361 -24.92 -2.60 18.58
C ASP A 361 -25.17 -3.90 19.37
N LEU A 362 -24.38 -4.93 19.10
CA LEU A 362 -24.47 -6.22 19.79
C LEU A 362 -23.86 -6.18 21.19
N MET A 363 -23.02 -5.18 21.49
CA MET A 363 -22.35 -5.02 22.80
C MET A 363 -23.31 -4.85 23.99
N GLN A 364 -24.56 -4.45 23.74
CA GLN A 364 -25.60 -4.32 24.77
C GLN A 364 -26.62 -5.46 24.74
N THR A 365 -26.37 -6.51 23.95
CA THR A 365 -27.27 -7.65 23.77
C THR A 365 -26.69 -8.93 24.35
N ARG A 366 -27.46 -10.01 24.35
CA ARG A 366 -26.98 -11.37 24.71
C ARG A 366 -25.88 -11.92 23.78
N TYR A 367 -25.64 -11.26 22.64
CA TYR A 367 -24.64 -11.64 21.64
C TYR A 367 -23.35 -10.82 21.74
N ALA A 368 -23.19 -10.00 22.80
CA ALA A 368 -21.96 -9.25 23.01
C ALA A 368 -20.74 -10.20 22.96
N PRO A 369 -19.74 -9.93 22.10
CA PRO A 369 -18.53 -10.74 22.06
C PRO A 369 -17.84 -10.85 23.42
N GLN A 370 -17.41 -12.05 23.79
CA GLN A 370 -16.75 -12.34 25.06
C GLN A 370 -15.21 -12.34 24.94
N GLY A 371 -14.67 -12.42 23.72
CA GLY A 371 -13.25 -12.22 23.39
C GLY A 371 -12.98 -12.40 21.89
N VAL A 372 -11.71 -12.39 21.47
CA VAL A 372 -11.35 -12.51 20.04
C VAL A 372 -11.64 -13.90 19.51
N LEU A 373 -11.02 -14.96 20.07
CA LEU A 373 -11.23 -16.33 19.61
C LEU A 373 -11.86 -17.20 20.70
N PRO A 374 -12.84 -18.05 20.35
CA PRO A 374 -13.32 -19.10 21.22
C PRO A 374 -12.38 -20.31 21.12
N ILE A 375 -11.94 -20.83 22.26
CA ILE A 375 -11.11 -22.03 22.39
C ILE A 375 -11.79 -23.05 23.31
N GLY A 376 -11.29 -24.28 23.27
CA GLY A 376 -11.83 -25.41 24.02
C GLY A 376 -12.63 -26.39 23.14
N PRO A 377 -12.99 -27.56 23.68
CA PRO A 377 -13.77 -28.57 22.98
C PRO A 377 -15.12 -28.02 22.48
N GLU A 378 -15.67 -28.57 21.39
CA GLU A 378 -16.98 -28.15 20.88
C GLU A 378 -18.13 -28.50 21.84
N ASP A 379 -17.96 -29.58 22.62
CA ASP A 379 -18.95 -30.10 23.56
C ASP A 379 -18.94 -29.37 24.92
N GLU A 380 -18.03 -28.44 25.15
CA GLU A 380 -17.88 -27.69 26.41
C GLU A 380 -18.16 -26.19 26.24
N GLU A 381 -18.29 -25.48 27.37
CA GLU A 381 -18.37 -24.01 27.35
C GLU A 381 -17.06 -23.42 26.80
N PRO A 382 -17.13 -22.50 25.83
CA PRO A 382 -15.93 -21.93 25.23
C PRO A 382 -15.22 -20.98 26.20
N GLU A 383 -13.90 -21.10 26.25
CA GLU A 383 -13.02 -20.07 26.82
C GLU A 383 -12.66 -19.06 25.72
N TYR A 384 -12.38 -17.81 26.08
CA TYR A 384 -12.05 -16.77 25.10
C TYR A 384 -10.67 -16.19 25.32
N VAL A 385 -9.93 -16.01 24.23
CA VAL A 385 -8.58 -15.44 24.22
C VAL A 385 -8.51 -14.23 23.30
N GLU A 386 -7.68 -13.23 23.67
CA GLU A 386 -7.46 -12.02 22.87
C GLU A 386 -6.45 -12.25 21.74
N VAL A 387 -5.36 -12.96 22.04
CA VAL A 387 -4.34 -13.35 21.07
C VAL A 387 -3.96 -14.80 21.33
N PRO A 388 -4.00 -15.70 20.33
CA PRO A 388 -3.53 -17.07 20.48
C PRO A 388 -2.13 -17.14 21.05
N THR A 389 -1.88 -17.94 22.09
CA THR A 389 -0.51 -18.40 22.31
C THR A 389 -0.12 -19.36 21.17
N GLN A 390 1.17 -19.64 20.99
CA GLN A 390 1.66 -20.50 19.89
C GLN A 390 1.05 -21.92 19.88
N ASP A 391 0.36 -22.31 20.95
CA ASP A 391 -0.16 -23.67 21.16
C ASP A 391 -1.65 -23.60 21.56
N LEU A 392 -2.55 -23.70 20.57
CA LEU A 392 -3.99 -23.85 20.79
C LEU A 392 -4.39 -25.20 20.22
N ARG A 393 -4.64 -26.14 21.13
CA ARG A 393 -5.20 -27.48 20.84
C ARG A 393 -6.68 -27.48 20.43
N ALA A 394 -7.26 -26.31 20.16
CA ALA A 394 -8.71 -26.17 19.99
C ALA A 394 -9.09 -24.99 19.09
N ILE A 395 -8.48 -24.86 17.92
CA ILE A 395 -8.83 -23.80 16.95
C ILE A 395 -10.05 -24.13 16.09
N ARG A 396 -10.52 -25.40 16.04
CA ARG A 396 -11.59 -25.83 15.12
C ARG A 396 -12.86 -25.01 15.28
N ARG A 397 -13.24 -24.73 16.53
CA ARG A 397 -14.40 -23.89 16.87
C ARG A 397 -14.29 -22.46 16.33
N ALA A 398 -13.08 -21.99 16.09
CA ALA A 398 -12.78 -20.65 15.60
C ALA A 398 -12.49 -20.62 14.09
N VAL A 399 -12.25 -21.77 13.43
CA VAL A 399 -12.09 -21.86 11.97
C VAL A 399 -13.42 -21.50 11.29
N LEU A 400 -13.32 -20.67 10.25
CA LEU A 400 -14.42 -20.31 9.39
C LEU A 400 -14.08 -20.73 7.96
N ASP A 401 -14.76 -21.76 7.47
CA ASP A 401 -14.58 -22.24 6.11
C ASP A 401 -15.44 -21.42 5.14
N ILE A 402 -14.77 -20.65 4.28
CA ILE A 402 -15.40 -19.76 3.31
C ILE A 402 -16.12 -20.54 2.21
N ASP A 403 -15.69 -21.76 1.91
CA ASP A 403 -16.30 -22.58 0.86
C ASP A 403 -17.73 -22.99 1.21
N LEU A 404 -18.05 -23.10 2.52
CA LEU A 404 -19.42 -23.27 2.99
C LEU A 404 -20.31 -22.12 2.50
N PHE A 405 -19.86 -20.87 2.62
CA PHE A 405 -20.61 -19.73 2.11
C PHE A 405 -20.72 -19.74 0.58
N LEU A 406 -19.63 -20.01 -0.13
CA LEU A 406 -19.62 -20.05 -1.60
C LEU A 406 -20.60 -21.10 -2.16
N SER A 407 -20.74 -22.24 -1.48
CA SER A 407 -21.73 -23.28 -1.85
C SER A 407 -23.18 -22.78 -1.79
N THR A 408 -23.49 -21.87 -0.85
CA THR A 408 -24.83 -21.26 -0.74
C THR A 408 -25.12 -20.29 -1.88
N LEU A 409 -24.09 -19.61 -2.40
CA LEU A 409 -24.22 -18.73 -3.57
C LEU A 409 -24.53 -19.54 -4.83
N GLN A 410 -23.82 -20.65 -5.05
CA GLN A 410 -24.02 -21.53 -6.20
C GLN A 410 -25.44 -22.13 -6.21
N SER A 411 -25.91 -22.58 -5.04
CA SER A 411 -27.26 -23.12 -4.87
C SER A 411 -28.34 -22.08 -5.24
N SER A 412 -28.16 -20.83 -4.80
CA SER A 412 -29.10 -19.72 -5.09
C SER A 412 -29.14 -19.31 -6.57
N ARG A 413 -28.04 -19.50 -7.32
CA ARG A 413 -27.99 -19.24 -8.76
C ARG A 413 -28.67 -20.34 -9.59
N SER A 414 -28.77 -21.57 -9.08
CA SER A 414 -29.46 -22.67 -9.78
C SER A 414 -30.98 -22.63 -9.65
N THR A 415 -31.51 -21.83 -8.71
CA THR A 415 -32.95 -21.75 -8.38
C THR A 415 -33.67 -20.53 -8.98
N ASN A 416 -33.00 -19.69 -9.76
CA ASN A 416 -33.65 -18.61 -10.52
C ASN A 416 -33.84 -19.04 -11.98
N PRO A 417 -35.06 -19.41 -12.41
CA PRO A 417 -35.38 -19.69 -13.81
C PRO A 417 -35.37 -18.45 -14.71
#